data_AF-A0A354GTA5-F1
#
_entry.id   AF-A0A354GTA5-F1
#
_cell.length_a   1.000
_cell.length_b   1.000
_cell.length_c   1.000
_cell.angle_alpha   90.00
_cell.angle_beta   90.00
_cell.angle_gamma   90.00
#
_symmetry.space_group_name_H-M   'P 1'
#
loop_
_entity.id
_entity.type
_entity.pdbx_description
1 polymer ?
#
loop_
_entity_poly.entity_id
_entity_poly.type
_entity_poly.pdbx_seq_one_letter_code
_entity_poly.pdbx_strand_id
1 'polypeptide(L)'
;MTGQNGYQYLEPRPGSAYRQLFTKGRRLRAEVLYRQTVGIEPRTPEEVAADYDLPLEMILEAIHYCEHNEPLLRQDRDRELANILADEAIHPSPKPPDAPPLT
;
A
#
# COMPACT_ATOMS: atom_id res chain seq x y z
N MET A 1 11.21 19.96 -10.91
CA MET A 1 9.85 20.51 -10.71
C MET A 1 9.07 19.54 -9.85
N THR A 2 9.15 19.66 -8.52
CA THR A 2 8.27 18.93 -7.59
C THR A 2 6.92 19.62 -7.64
N GLY A 3 6.00 19.09 -8.44
CA GLY A 3 4.61 19.55 -8.42
C GLY A 3 4.08 19.42 -7.00
N GLN A 4 3.52 20.47 -6.45
CA GLN A 4 2.71 20.33 -5.24
C GLN A 4 1.57 19.38 -5.60
N ASN A 5 1.61 18.14 -5.12
CA ASN A 5 0.60 17.13 -5.42
C ASN A 5 -0.79 17.48 -4.85
N GLY A 6 -1.01 18.70 -4.33
CA GLY A 6 -2.28 19.16 -3.73
C GLY A 6 -2.61 18.54 -2.37
N TYR A 7 -1.84 17.54 -1.94
CA TYR A 7 -2.08 16.77 -0.72
C TYR A 7 -1.30 17.31 0.49
N GLN A 8 -1.99 17.49 1.61
CA GLN A 8 -1.46 18.05 2.85
C GLN A 8 -0.72 17.01 3.69
N TYR A 9 -1.13 15.75 3.64
CA TYR A 9 -0.63 14.63 4.43
C TYR A 9 0.10 13.57 3.61
N LEU A 10 0.08 13.69 2.28
CA LEU A 10 0.79 12.78 1.37
C LEU A 10 1.98 13.45 0.66
N GLU A 11 3.06 12.71 0.45
CA GLU A 11 4.27 13.17 -0.23
C GLU A 11 4.94 12.08 -1.08
N PRO A 12 5.66 12.45 -2.15
CA PRO A 12 6.53 11.52 -2.84
C PRO A 12 7.72 11.15 -1.96
N ARG A 13 8.21 9.92 -2.08
CA ARG A 13 9.37 9.44 -1.32
C ARG A 13 10.58 9.18 -2.22
N PRO A 14 11.62 10.04 -2.18
CA PRO A 14 12.86 9.80 -2.91
C PRO A 14 13.50 8.46 -2.54
N GLY A 15 13.97 7.71 -3.54
CA GLY A 15 14.57 6.39 -3.35
C GLY A 15 13.57 5.24 -3.17
N SER A 16 12.26 5.50 -3.21
CA SER A 16 11.25 4.46 -3.34
C SER A 16 11.13 3.99 -4.79
N ALA A 17 10.99 2.68 -5.01
CA ALA A 17 10.65 2.12 -6.32
C ALA A 17 9.17 2.37 -6.71
N TYR A 18 8.33 2.67 -5.71
CA TYR A 18 6.92 3.02 -5.89
C TYR A 18 6.75 4.49 -6.24
N ARG A 19 5.86 4.77 -7.19
CA ARG A 19 5.52 6.14 -7.63
C ARG A 19 4.38 6.74 -6.82
N GLN A 20 3.57 5.90 -6.16
CA GLN A 20 2.49 6.37 -5.31
C GLN A 20 2.99 7.20 -4.13
N LEU A 21 2.09 8.02 -3.58
CA LEU A 21 2.42 8.87 -2.44
C LEU A 21 2.42 8.09 -1.13
N PHE A 22 3.20 8.61 -0.19
CA PHE A 22 3.38 8.11 1.16
C PHE A 22 2.82 9.12 2.15
N THR A 23 2.40 8.64 3.29
CA THR A 23 2.05 9.47 4.44
C THR A 23 3.27 10.25 4.94
N LYS A 24 3.12 11.56 5.11
CA LYS A 24 4.19 12.46 5.54
C LYS A 24 4.72 12.05 6.92
N GLY A 25 6.05 12.03 7.05
CA GLY A 25 6.71 11.65 8.30
C GLY A 25 6.59 10.17 8.68
N ARG A 26 6.02 9.33 7.81
CA ARG A 26 5.87 7.89 7.99
C ARG A 26 6.39 7.16 6.74
N ARG A 27 6.67 5.87 6.87
CA ARG A 27 7.07 5.00 5.72
C ARG A 27 5.89 4.18 5.19
N LEU A 28 4.67 4.72 5.30
CA LEU A 28 3.44 4.02 4.96
C LEU A 28 2.86 4.59 3.67
N ARG A 29 2.65 3.72 2.67
CA ARG A 29 2.00 4.05 1.40
C ARG A 29 0.53 4.42 1.62
N ALA A 30 0.02 5.41 0.90
CA ALA A 30 -1.40 5.79 0.97
C ALA A 30 -2.33 4.60 0.70
N GLU A 31 -1.95 3.74 -0.24
CA GLU A 31 -2.73 2.57 -0.60
C GLU A 31 -2.86 1.54 0.53
N VAL A 32 -1.89 1.46 1.44
CA VAL A 32 -1.99 0.53 2.59
C VAL A 32 -3.14 0.93 3.50
N LEU A 33 -3.35 2.24 3.70
CA LEU A 33 -4.47 2.78 4.49
C LEU A 33 -5.80 2.57 3.76
N TYR A 34 -5.86 2.91 2.47
CA TYR A 34 -7.07 2.71 1.67
C TYR A 34 -7.55 1.26 1.67
N ARG A 35 -6.64 0.28 1.56
CA ARG A 35 -6.98 -1.15 1.64
C ARG A 35 -7.52 -1.60 3.00
N GLN A 36 -7.37 -0.82 4.07
CA GLN A 36 -8.02 -1.14 5.35
C GLN A 36 -9.51 -0.73 5.35
N THR A 37 -9.87 0.24 4.51
CA THR A 37 -11.24 0.73 4.39
C THR A 37 -12.01 0.06 3.26
N VAL A 38 -11.32 -0.71 2.42
CA VAL A 38 -11.94 -1.50 1.34
C VAL A 38 -11.51 -2.95 1.45
N GLY A 39 -12.45 -3.89 1.53
CA GLY A 39 -12.11 -5.31 1.69
C GLY A 39 -13.28 -6.17 2.18
N ILE A 40 -12.93 -7.38 2.66
CA ILE A 40 -13.89 -8.35 3.20
C ILE A 40 -14.44 -7.87 4.55
N GLU A 41 -13.58 -7.28 5.37
CA GLU A 41 -13.91 -6.64 6.65
C GLU A 41 -13.44 -5.19 6.61
N PRO A 42 -14.15 -4.30 5.89
CA PRO A 42 -13.75 -2.91 5.78
C PRO A 42 -13.92 -2.20 7.13
N ARG A 43 -12.87 -1.52 7.57
CA ARG A 43 -12.89 -0.66 8.77
C ARG A 43 -13.29 0.77 8.40
N THR A 44 -13.86 1.50 9.35
CA THR A 44 -14.13 2.92 9.14
C THR A 44 -12.83 3.71 9.10
N PRO A 45 -12.80 4.89 8.44
CA PRO A 45 -11.63 5.77 8.49
C PRO A 45 -11.20 6.13 9.91
N GLU A 46 -12.14 6.27 10.84
CA GLU A 46 -11.88 6.54 12.27
C GLU A 46 -11.20 5.37 12.98
N GLU A 47 -11.64 4.13 12.72
CA GLU A 47 -11.00 2.93 13.27
C GLU A 47 -9.56 2.79 12.74
N VAL A 48 -9.36 3.02 11.44
CA VAL A 48 -8.02 2.99 10.84
C VAL A 48 -7.13 4.10 11.40
N ALA A 49 -7.68 5.30 11.61
CA ALA A 49 -6.95 6.40 12.24
C ALA A 49 -6.48 6.05 13.65
N ALA A 50 -7.37 5.46 14.46
CA ALA A 50 -7.07 5.02 15.81
C ALA A 50 -6.01 3.90 15.83
N ASP A 51 -6.16 2.88 14.99
CA ASP A 51 -5.27 1.71 14.98
C ASP A 51 -3.85 2.03 14.51
N TYR A 52 -3.71 2.97 13.57
CA TYR A 52 -2.40 3.39 13.05
C TYR A 52 -1.79 4.57 13.81
N ASP A 53 -2.50 5.13 14.79
CA ASP A 53 -2.16 6.37 15.50
C ASP A 53 -1.84 7.50 14.51
N LEU A 54 -2.81 7.81 13.65
CA LEU A 54 -2.73 8.82 12.59
C LEU A 54 -3.92 9.79 12.65
N PRO A 55 -3.77 11.04 12.17
CA PRO A 55 -4.89 11.96 12.02
C PRO A 55 -5.95 11.39 11.07
N LEU A 56 -7.24 11.58 11.40
CA LEU A 56 -8.34 11.16 10.55
C LEU A 56 -8.25 11.77 9.15
N GLU A 57 -7.86 13.04 9.06
CA GLU A 57 -7.70 13.78 7.80
C GLU A 57 -6.65 13.15 6.90
N MET A 58 -5.60 12.54 7.46
CA MET A 58 -4.60 11.81 6.69
C MET A 58 -5.19 10.53 6.08
N ILE A 59 -6.06 9.83 6.82
CA ILE A 59 -6.76 8.64 6.31
C ILE A 59 -7.71 9.02 5.18
N LEU A 60 -8.52 10.04 5.38
CA LEU A 60 -9.46 10.54 4.37
C LEU A 60 -8.73 11.02 3.11
N GLU A 61 -7.60 11.72 3.27
CA GLU A 61 -6.78 12.15 2.14
C GLU A 61 -6.15 10.96 1.40
N ALA A 62 -5.71 9.91 2.11
CA ALA A 62 -5.22 8.68 1.50
C ALA A 62 -6.31 7.96 0.68
N ILE A 63 -7.54 7.88 1.21
CA ILE A 63 -8.70 7.31 0.50
C ILE A 63 -8.96 8.10 -0.78
N HIS A 64 -9.13 9.42 -0.67
CA HIS A 64 -9.37 10.31 -1.81
C HIS A 64 -8.27 10.15 -2.86
N TYR A 65 -7.00 10.17 -2.44
CA TYR A 65 -5.88 9.95 -3.36
C TYR A 65 -6.00 8.63 -4.10
N CYS A 66 -6.28 7.53 -3.40
CA CYS A 66 -6.34 6.21 -4.02
C CYS A 66 -7.50 6.05 -5.00
N GLU A 67 -8.67 6.60 -4.69
CA GLU A 67 -9.83 6.60 -5.58
C GLU A 67 -9.56 7.35 -6.89
N HIS A 68 -8.80 8.45 -6.84
CA HIS A 68 -8.50 9.29 -7.99
C HIS A 68 -7.23 8.87 -8.77
N ASN A 69 -6.45 7.92 -8.26
CA ASN A 69 -5.16 7.53 -8.83
C ASN A 69 -5.04 6.02 -9.10
N GLU A 70 -6.17 5.32 -9.27
CA GLU A 70 -6.22 3.87 -9.53
C GLU A 70 -5.25 3.40 -10.62
N PRO A 71 -5.13 4.06 -11.80
CA PRO A 71 -4.20 3.60 -12.83
C PRO A 71 -2.73 3.63 -12.39
N LEU A 72 -2.35 4.62 -11.57
CA LEU A 72 -0.99 4.72 -11.03
C LEU A 72 -0.74 3.61 -10.00
N LEU A 73 -1.70 3.37 -9.11
CA LEU A 73 -1.60 2.31 -8.10
C LEU A 73 -1.51 0.93 -8.75
N ARG A 74 -2.28 0.69 -9.82
CA ARG A 74 -2.21 -0.53 -10.62
C ARG A 74 -0.82 -0.74 -11.20
N GLN A 75 -0.22 0.28 -11.83
CA GLN A 75 1.15 0.18 -12.36
C GLN A 75 2.19 -0.14 -11.28
N ASP A 76 2.03 0.42 -10.08
CA ASP A 76 2.91 0.10 -8.96
C ASP A 76 2.72 -1.35 -8.48
N ARG A 77 1.48 -1.86 -8.41
CA ARG A 77 1.19 -3.28 -8.10
C ARG A 77 1.74 -4.24 -9.15
N ASP A 78 1.56 -3.92 -10.43
CA ASP A 78 2.02 -4.76 -11.54
C ASP A 78 3.55 -4.85 -11.54
N ARG A 79 4.24 -3.73 -11.27
CA ARG A 79 5.69 -3.73 -11.12
C ARG A 79 6.15 -4.54 -9.90
N GLU A 80 5.47 -4.37 -8.78
CA GLU A 80 5.77 -5.16 -7.57
C GLU A 80 5.62 -6.66 -7.83
N LEU A 81 4.51 -7.06 -8.46
CA LEU A 81 4.27 -8.45 -8.82
C LEU A 81 5.34 -8.98 -9.78
N ALA A 82 5.73 -8.20 -10.78
CA ALA A 82 6.81 -8.59 -11.69
C ALA A 82 8.14 -8.78 -10.96
N ASN A 83 8.47 -7.90 -9.99
CA ASN A 83 9.68 -8.03 -9.17
C ASN A 83 9.63 -9.28 -8.28
N ILE A 84 8.49 -9.55 -7.63
CA ILE A 84 8.29 -10.76 -6.81
C ILE A 84 8.46 -12.02 -7.65
N LEU A 85 7.84 -12.07 -8.84
CA LEU A 85 7.96 -13.24 -9.73
C LEU A 85 9.39 -13.42 -10.27
N ALA A 86 10.10 -12.32 -10.55
CA ALA A 86 11.49 -12.39 -10.95
C ALA A 86 12.41 -12.88 -9.81
N ASP A 87 12.14 -12.42 -8.58
CA ASP A 87 12.88 -12.87 -7.39
C ASP A 87 12.62 -14.35 -7.11
N GLU A 88 11.37 -14.82 -7.12
CA GLU A 88 11.01 -16.24 -6.92
C GLU A 88 11.65 -17.16 -7.97
N ALA A 89 11.86 -16.67 -9.21
CA ALA A 89 12.55 -17.44 -10.25
C ALA A 89 14.05 -17.62 -9.95
N ILE A 90 14.67 -16.73 -9.17
CA ILE A 90 16.08 -16.77 -8.77
C ILE A 90 16.24 -17.44 -7.40
N HIS A 91 15.31 -17.15 -6.48
CA HIS A 91 15.29 -17.53 -5.08
C HIS A 91 13.94 -18.17 -4.74
N PRO A 92 13.69 -19.42 -5.19
CA PRO A 92 12.41 -20.06 -4.98
C PRO A 92 12.15 -20.29 -3.49
N SER A 93 10.94 -19.98 -3.06
CA SER A 93 10.46 -20.27 -1.71
C SER A 93 10.54 -21.77 -1.44
N PRO A 94 11.03 -22.20 -0.26
CA PRO A 94 11.06 -23.62 0.08
C PRO A 94 9.63 -24.16 0.11
N LYS A 95 9.40 -25.30 -0.57
CA LYS A 95 8.12 -25.99 -0.48
C LYS A 95 7.91 -26.43 0.97
N PRO A 96 6.68 -26.29 1.52
CA PRO A 96 6.38 -26.91 2.80
C PRO A 96 6.69 -28.41 2.69
N PRO A 97 7.21 -29.05 3.75
CA PRO A 97 7.37 -30.49 3.76
C PRO A 97 6.01 -31.14 3.48
N ASP A 98 6.00 -32.26 2.75
CA ASP A 98 4.77 -32.99 2.45
C ASP A 98 3.96 -33.17 3.73
N ALA A 99 2.79 -32.53 3.81
CA ALA A 99 1.93 -32.65 4.97
C ALA A 99 1.56 -34.14 5.09
N PRO A 100 1.77 -34.78 6.26
CA PRO A 100 1.33 -36.15 6.44
C PRO A 100 -0.18 -36.22 6.19
N PRO A 101 -0.69 -37.32 5.60
CA PRO A 101 -2.12 -37.48 5.40
C PRO A 101 -2.83 -37.33 6.76
N LEU A 102 -3.90 -36.54 6.80
CA LEU A 102 -4.80 -36.49 7.94
C LEU A 102 -5.40 -37.90 8.10
N THR A 103 -4.92 -38.65 9.09
CA THR A 103 -5.51 -39.92 9.55
C THR A 103 -6.86 -39.72 10.20
#